data_AF-A0A7X6TUA4-F1
#
_entry.id   AF-A0A7X6TUA4-F1
#
_cell.length_a   1.000
_cell.length_b   1.000
_cell.length_c   1.000
_cell.angle_alpha   90.00
_cell.angle_beta   90.00
_cell.angle_gamma   90.00
#
_symmetry.space_group_name_H-M   'P 1'
#
loop_
_entity.id
_entity.type
_entity.pdbx_description
1 polymer ?
#
loop_
_entity_poly.entity_id
_entity_poly.type
_entity_poly.pdbx_seq_one_letter_code
_entity_poly.pdbx_strand_id
1 'polypeptide(L)'
;MEKMLVGKKDKIMWDDKKKMVSEEKMLENFLNKSLGKKRLLVIRVTTGKEEIYTILKDFAKSKELGMTILNKEKLDIDYINELKSKKDKPQMVIIDHLEQVKKLETIDEATLLRGIIDQIDPENEHTVLHKDSFFVFLAVEGFPSQELMSLSLTWAHESAFIDCRDFRTKIITHMEEYKKKTLNLNGLVAIKHRKYGHILRERDYEHNFSSQVSDKLVNSKFLKPIKWNRFSHHLNSSQVMTVNFFYPLIRYRELEAFLAMTGIEDEIIYDPEHLQFLKVCEEEISGEKKTYFDFYMKLKSGRKVYVEAKYTEGVYGKSNSKSHLTKYNEVFEPLLKDSILIKDEFKTEEFFLEHYNFMRGLAHMKKDTYLVVLYPRENWALRERALYIKDNIIEGTYREQYIPMVWEEMLEGLIKGIKDNNVAWYYEGWFKDKYFRY
;
A
#
# COMPACT_ATOMS: atom_id res chain seq x y z
N MET A 1 -31.82 3.88 42.29
CA MET A 1 -31.61 2.78 41.34
C MET A 1 -32.22 3.24 40.04
N GLU A 2 -31.39 3.68 39.08
CA GLU A 2 -31.63 3.85 37.64
C GLU A 2 -30.68 4.92 37.09
N LYS A 3 -29.67 4.45 36.36
CA LYS A 3 -28.76 5.27 35.55
C LYS A 3 -29.44 5.53 34.22
N MET A 4 -29.72 6.79 33.90
CA MET A 4 -29.99 7.19 32.51
C MET A 4 -28.70 7.15 31.70
N LEU A 5 -28.67 6.26 30.73
CA LEU A 5 -27.75 6.24 29.59
C LEU A 5 -28.03 7.47 28.72
N VAL A 6 -27.17 8.50 28.82
CA VAL A 6 -27.09 9.55 27.80
C VAL A 6 -26.00 9.15 26.81
N GLY A 7 -26.41 8.99 25.55
CA GLY A 7 -25.61 8.46 24.46
C GLY A 7 -24.31 9.21 24.22
N LYS A 8 -23.24 8.45 24.03
CA LYS A 8 -22.02 8.93 23.37
C LYS A 8 -22.39 9.24 21.93
N LYS A 9 -22.44 10.52 21.57
CA LYS A 9 -22.33 10.95 20.17
C LYS A 9 -20.97 10.47 19.65
N ASP A 10 -21.01 9.65 18.62
CA ASP A 10 -19.85 9.23 17.84
C ASP A 10 -19.11 10.46 17.34
N LYS A 11 -17.93 10.71 17.92
CA LYS A 11 -16.98 11.70 17.43
C LYS A 11 -16.33 11.09 16.19
N ILE A 12 -16.91 11.36 15.02
CA ILE A 12 -16.27 11.11 13.73
C ILE A 12 -14.88 11.74 13.80
N MET A 13 -13.84 10.90 13.82
CA MET A 13 -12.46 11.35 13.94
C MET A 13 -12.09 12.17 12.71
N TRP A 14 -11.34 13.24 12.93
CA TRP A 14 -10.90 14.18 11.90
C TRP A 14 -10.11 13.48 10.76
N ASP A 15 -9.56 12.29 11.03
CA ASP A 15 -8.78 11.46 10.10
C ASP A 15 -9.61 10.57 9.18
N ASP A 16 -10.78 10.07 9.62
CA ASP A 16 -11.69 9.31 8.74
C ASP A 16 -12.18 10.23 7.62
N LYS A 17 -12.46 11.50 7.94
CA LYS A 17 -12.82 12.50 6.94
C LYS A 17 -11.70 12.77 5.94
N LYS A 18 -10.43 12.87 6.35
CA LYS A 18 -9.32 13.10 5.41
C LYS A 18 -9.01 11.89 4.54
N LYS A 19 -9.09 10.68 5.10
CA LYS A 19 -8.96 9.43 4.34
C LYS A 19 -10.09 9.29 3.32
N MET A 20 -11.34 9.52 3.73
CA MET A 20 -12.49 9.54 2.83
C MET A 20 -12.34 10.60 1.74
N VAL A 21 -11.90 11.81 2.07
CA VAL A 21 -11.64 12.88 1.08
C VAL A 21 -10.55 12.48 0.08
N SER A 22 -9.53 11.72 0.49
CA SER A 22 -8.48 11.21 -0.41
C SER A 22 -9.01 10.14 -1.36
N GLU A 23 -9.79 9.19 -0.86
CA GLU A 23 -10.37 8.09 -1.65
C GLU A 23 -11.45 8.61 -2.62
N GLU A 24 -12.28 9.54 -2.17
CA GLU A 24 -13.25 10.28 -2.98
C GLU A 24 -12.56 11.03 -4.12
N LYS A 25 -11.51 11.80 -3.81
CA LYS A 25 -10.76 12.57 -4.81
C LYS A 25 -10.01 11.67 -5.79
N MET A 26 -9.55 10.49 -5.35
CA MET A 26 -8.95 9.50 -6.26
C MET A 26 -9.98 8.96 -7.25
N LEU A 27 -11.15 8.56 -6.76
CA LEU A 27 -12.23 8.05 -7.60
C LEU A 27 -12.75 9.15 -8.54
N GLU A 28 -12.96 10.36 -8.04
CA GLU A 28 -13.38 11.50 -8.86
C GLU A 28 -12.36 11.82 -9.96
N ASN A 29 -11.07 11.81 -9.64
CA ASN A 29 -10.00 11.98 -10.64
C ASN A 29 -10.00 10.87 -11.69
N PHE A 30 -10.22 9.63 -11.29
CA PHE A 30 -10.34 8.49 -12.20
C PHE A 30 -11.54 8.64 -13.13
N LEU A 31 -12.72 9.01 -12.59
CA LEU A 31 -13.93 9.25 -13.37
C LEU A 31 -13.70 10.40 -14.37
N ASN A 32 -13.15 11.54 -13.93
CA ASN A 32 -12.84 12.68 -14.79
C ASN A 32 -11.84 12.33 -15.91
N LYS A 33 -10.81 11.51 -15.63
CA LYS A 33 -9.82 11.10 -16.63
C LYS A 33 -10.40 10.14 -17.67
N SER A 34 -11.40 9.35 -17.29
CA SER A 34 -11.95 8.26 -18.10
C SER A 34 -13.21 8.66 -18.87
N LEU A 35 -13.94 9.68 -18.39
CA LEU A 35 -15.14 10.21 -19.03
C LEU A 35 -14.89 10.57 -20.49
N GLY A 36 -15.74 10.06 -21.39
CA GLY A 36 -15.63 10.28 -22.85
C GLY A 36 -14.46 9.57 -23.54
N LYS A 37 -13.61 8.85 -22.79
CA LYS A 37 -12.48 8.07 -23.33
C LYS A 37 -12.66 6.57 -23.19
N LYS A 38 -13.49 6.15 -22.23
CA LYS A 38 -13.68 4.77 -21.83
C LYS A 38 -15.17 4.52 -21.68
N ARG A 39 -15.65 3.45 -22.30
CA ARG A 39 -17.05 3.02 -22.23
C ARG A 39 -17.34 2.13 -21.02
N LEU A 40 -16.33 1.47 -20.43
CA LEU A 40 -16.48 0.65 -19.23
C LEU A 40 -15.49 1.02 -18.14
N LEU A 41 -16.01 1.39 -16.98
CA LEU A 41 -15.25 1.67 -15.77
C LEU A 41 -15.47 0.56 -14.76
N VAL A 42 -14.42 -0.16 -14.40
CA VAL A 42 -14.48 -1.22 -13.39
C VAL A 42 -13.92 -0.68 -12.07
N ILE A 43 -14.75 -0.63 -11.05
CA ILE A 43 -14.42 -0.12 -9.71
C ILE A 43 -14.45 -1.28 -8.74
N ARG A 44 -13.30 -1.66 -8.18
CA ARG A 44 -13.23 -2.71 -7.15
C ARG A 44 -13.49 -2.15 -5.77
N VAL A 45 -14.40 -2.78 -5.03
CA VAL A 45 -14.84 -2.33 -3.70
C VAL A 45 -14.87 -3.49 -2.70
N THR A 46 -14.54 -3.24 -1.43
CA THR A 46 -14.52 -4.30 -0.40
C THR A 46 -15.87 -4.50 0.29
N THR A 47 -16.62 -3.44 0.56
CA THR A 47 -17.93 -3.51 1.27
C THR A 47 -18.65 -2.17 1.41
N GLY A 48 -18.00 -1.02 1.25
CA GLY A 48 -18.61 0.32 1.33
C GLY A 48 -19.33 0.76 0.06
N LYS A 49 -20.22 -0.07 -0.52
CA LYS A 49 -20.91 0.25 -1.78
C LYS A 49 -21.68 1.58 -1.70
N GLU A 50 -22.31 1.88 -0.56
CA GLU A 50 -23.09 3.10 -0.34
C GLU A 50 -22.29 4.40 -0.50
N GLU A 51 -21.04 4.41 -0.03
CA GLU A 51 -20.16 5.58 -0.15
C GLU A 51 -19.78 5.81 -1.61
N ILE A 52 -19.44 4.74 -2.33
CA ILE A 52 -19.14 4.78 -3.76
C ILE A 52 -20.37 5.23 -4.55
N TYR A 53 -21.56 4.74 -4.21
CA TYR A 53 -22.82 5.21 -4.82
C TYR A 53 -23.06 6.70 -4.62
N THR A 54 -22.75 7.21 -3.43
CA THR A 54 -22.87 8.64 -3.14
C THR A 54 -21.93 9.45 -4.03
N ILE A 55 -20.67 9.04 -4.14
CA ILE A 55 -19.68 9.70 -5.00
C ILE A 55 -20.08 9.65 -6.48
N LEU A 56 -20.54 8.49 -6.96
CA LEU A 56 -21.01 8.33 -8.35
C LEU A 56 -22.23 9.20 -8.65
N LYS A 57 -23.16 9.32 -7.70
CA LYS A 57 -24.35 10.17 -7.83
C LYS A 57 -23.98 11.65 -7.88
N ASP A 58 -23.07 12.09 -7.02
CA ASP A 58 -22.60 13.47 -7.01
C ASP A 58 -21.79 13.80 -8.28
N PHE A 59 -20.99 12.85 -8.77
CA PHE A 59 -20.30 12.97 -10.05
C PHE A 59 -21.29 13.06 -11.23
N ALA A 60 -22.29 12.18 -11.29
CA ALA A 60 -23.30 12.19 -12.35
C ALA A 60 -24.04 13.53 -12.38
N LYS A 61 -24.41 14.06 -11.20
CA LYS A 61 -25.04 15.38 -11.06
C LYS A 61 -24.12 16.51 -11.54
N SER A 62 -22.84 16.50 -11.17
CA SER A 62 -21.90 17.56 -11.56
C SER A 62 -21.55 17.57 -13.05
N LYS A 63 -21.75 16.44 -13.74
CA LYS A 63 -21.53 16.28 -15.18
C LYS A 63 -22.82 16.26 -16.00
N GLU A 64 -23.96 16.58 -15.39
CA GLU A 64 -25.28 16.59 -16.03
C GLU A 64 -25.66 15.24 -16.69
N LEU A 65 -25.16 14.13 -16.14
CA LEU A 65 -25.43 12.79 -16.62
C LEU A 65 -26.74 12.27 -16.00
N GLY A 66 -27.52 11.53 -16.78
CA GLY A 66 -28.51 10.64 -16.17
C GLY A 66 -27.79 9.49 -15.47
N MET A 67 -28.34 9.03 -14.35
CA MET A 67 -27.81 7.86 -13.64
C MET A 67 -28.86 6.76 -13.65
N THR A 68 -28.49 5.58 -14.13
CA THR A 68 -29.34 4.39 -14.15
C THR A 68 -28.62 3.29 -13.39
N ILE A 69 -29.25 2.70 -12.37
CA ILE A 69 -28.69 1.59 -11.59
C ILE A 69 -29.42 0.32 -12.00
N LEU A 70 -28.65 -0.70 -12.32
CA LEU A 70 -29.14 -2.03 -12.65
C LEU A 70 -28.77 -2.96 -11.53
N ASN A 71 -29.79 -3.39 -10.79
CA ASN A 71 -29.66 -4.26 -9.65
C ASN A 71 -30.25 -5.64 -10.00
N LYS A 72 -29.54 -6.40 -10.85
CA LYS A 72 -29.96 -7.75 -11.25
C LYS A 72 -28.74 -8.61 -11.55
N GLU A 73 -28.84 -9.90 -11.20
CA GLU A 73 -27.83 -10.93 -11.47
C GLU A 73 -27.66 -11.25 -12.98
N LYS A 74 -28.62 -10.85 -13.82
CA LYS A 74 -28.61 -11.05 -15.29
C LYS A 74 -29.20 -9.85 -16.03
N LEU A 75 -28.60 -9.51 -17.17
CA LEU A 75 -29.06 -8.46 -18.08
C LEU A 75 -30.06 -9.06 -19.09
N ASP A 76 -31.26 -8.47 -19.23
CA ASP A 76 -32.37 -8.97 -20.06
C ASP A 76 -32.86 -7.91 -21.08
N ILE A 77 -33.85 -8.28 -21.92
CA ILE A 77 -34.39 -7.40 -22.97
C ILE A 77 -35.12 -6.17 -22.37
N ASP A 78 -35.73 -6.32 -21.19
CA ASP A 78 -36.44 -5.23 -20.52
C ASP A 78 -35.49 -4.09 -20.16
N TYR A 79 -34.25 -4.42 -19.81
CA TYR A 79 -33.20 -3.43 -19.57
C TYR A 79 -32.87 -2.60 -20.82
N ILE A 80 -32.72 -3.25 -21.97
CA ILE A 80 -32.43 -2.56 -23.24
C ILE A 80 -33.54 -1.56 -23.56
N ASN A 81 -34.80 -1.95 -23.29
CA ASN A 81 -35.95 -1.07 -23.47
C ASN A 81 -35.95 0.12 -22.50
N GLU A 82 -35.56 -0.09 -21.24
CA GLU A 82 -35.41 1.01 -20.26
C GLU A 82 -34.37 2.03 -20.74
N LEU A 83 -33.22 1.58 -21.23
CA LEU A 83 -32.18 2.48 -21.74
C LEU A 83 -32.59 3.23 -23.00
N LYS A 84 -33.30 2.56 -23.94
CA LYS A 84 -33.81 3.20 -25.18
C LYS A 84 -34.63 4.45 -24.88
N SER A 85 -35.39 4.44 -23.79
CA SER A 85 -36.20 5.59 -23.35
C SER A 85 -35.38 6.79 -22.86
N LYS A 86 -34.07 6.60 -22.62
CA LYS A 86 -33.15 7.60 -22.05
C LYS A 86 -32.04 8.04 -23.02
N LYS A 87 -32.15 7.68 -24.31
CA LYS A 87 -31.11 7.90 -25.34
C LYS A 87 -30.76 9.37 -25.61
N ASP A 88 -31.65 10.30 -25.27
CA ASP A 88 -31.52 11.72 -25.62
C ASP A 88 -30.50 12.46 -24.74
N LYS A 89 -29.99 11.82 -23.68
CA LYS A 89 -28.95 12.39 -22.81
C LYS A 89 -27.91 11.36 -22.36
N PRO A 90 -26.64 11.75 -22.16
CA PRO A 90 -25.60 10.88 -21.62
C PRO A 90 -26.03 10.17 -20.34
N GLN A 91 -25.81 8.85 -20.25
CA GLN A 91 -26.07 8.04 -19.08
C GLN A 91 -24.78 7.52 -18.44
N MET A 92 -24.69 7.61 -17.12
CA MET A 92 -23.88 6.71 -16.30
C MET A 92 -24.75 5.51 -15.91
N VAL A 93 -24.41 4.34 -16.42
CA VAL A 93 -25.11 3.10 -16.10
C VAL A 93 -24.29 2.30 -15.09
N ILE A 94 -24.80 2.13 -13.88
CA ILE A 94 -24.16 1.30 -12.85
C ILE A 94 -24.72 -0.11 -12.94
N ILE A 95 -23.84 -1.09 -13.15
CA ILE A 95 -24.17 -2.51 -13.12
C ILE A 95 -23.77 -3.03 -11.73
N ASP A 96 -24.77 -3.38 -10.93
CA ASP A 96 -24.61 -3.96 -9.59
C ASP A 96 -24.93 -5.47 -9.63
N HIS A 97 -24.32 -6.25 -8.75
CA HIS A 97 -24.52 -7.69 -8.57
C HIS A 97 -23.98 -8.65 -9.65
N LEU A 98 -23.26 -8.17 -10.68
CA LEU A 98 -22.60 -9.06 -11.66
C LEU A 98 -21.52 -9.94 -11.00
N GLU A 99 -21.05 -9.58 -9.81
CA GLU A 99 -20.07 -10.38 -9.05
C GLU A 99 -20.56 -11.75 -8.57
N GLN A 100 -21.87 -12.00 -8.56
CA GLN A 100 -22.47 -13.24 -8.03
C GLN A 100 -22.45 -14.38 -9.05
N VAL A 101 -22.01 -14.07 -10.26
CA VAL A 101 -21.93 -14.97 -11.40
C VAL A 101 -20.61 -15.79 -11.29
N LYS A 102 -20.70 -17.11 -11.49
CA LYS A 102 -19.61 -18.06 -11.17
C LYS A 102 -18.50 -18.00 -12.23
N LYS A 103 -17.25 -18.14 -11.78
CA LYS A 103 -15.97 -18.10 -12.54
C LYS A 103 -15.87 -18.69 -13.96
N LEU A 104 -16.75 -19.61 -14.38
CA LEU A 104 -16.78 -20.15 -15.75
C LEU A 104 -17.61 -19.29 -16.72
N GLU A 105 -18.32 -18.30 -16.21
CA GLU A 105 -19.22 -17.40 -16.94
C GLU A 105 -18.51 -16.09 -17.36
N THR A 106 -17.28 -15.81 -16.93
CA THR A 106 -16.57 -14.54 -17.24
C THR A 106 -16.36 -14.30 -18.74
N ILE A 107 -16.22 -15.37 -19.53
CA ILE A 107 -16.13 -15.30 -21.01
C ILE A 107 -17.52 -15.00 -21.62
N ASP A 108 -18.58 -15.64 -21.12
CA ASP A 108 -19.96 -15.43 -21.57
C ASP A 108 -20.48 -14.06 -21.15
N GLU A 109 -20.05 -13.55 -20.00
CA GLU A 109 -20.38 -12.22 -19.47
C GLU A 109 -19.60 -11.11 -20.15
N ALA A 110 -18.32 -11.31 -20.47
CA ALA A 110 -17.58 -10.38 -21.32
C ALA A 110 -18.20 -10.28 -22.71
N THR A 111 -18.78 -11.40 -23.20
CA THR A 111 -19.58 -11.47 -24.43
C THR A 111 -20.95 -10.81 -24.26
N LEU A 112 -21.58 -10.89 -23.09
CA LEU A 112 -22.84 -10.23 -22.75
C LEU A 112 -22.66 -8.70 -22.61
N LEU A 113 -21.64 -8.26 -21.87
CA LEU A 113 -21.21 -6.86 -21.77
C LEU A 113 -20.86 -6.32 -23.14
N ARG A 114 -20.15 -7.11 -23.96
CA ARG A 114 -19.83 -6.73 -25.34
C ARG A 114 -21.09 -6.67 -26.19
N GLY A 115 -22.01 -7.61 -26.07
CA GLY A 115 -23.30 -7.60 -26.76
C GLY A 115 -24.16 -6.38 -26.38
N ILE A 116 -24.05 -5.91 -25.14
CA ILE A 116 -24.71 -4.67 -24.69
C ILE A 116 -24.02 -3.44 -25.29
N ILE A 117 -22.69 -3.38 -25.31
CA ILE A 117 -21.94 -2.24 -25.87
C ILE A 117 -21.98 -2.20 -27.40
N ASP A 118 -21.93 -3.35 -28.09
CA ASP A 118 -22.01 -3.45 -29.55
C ASP A 118 -23.42 -3.04 -30.05
N GLN A 119 -24.46 -3.13 -29.22
CA GLN A 119 -25.79 -2.56 -29.47
C GLN A 119 -25.88 -1.04 -29.19
N ILE A 120 -24.77 -0.40 -28.79
CA ILE A 120 -24.67 1.02 -28.42
C ILE A 120 -23.71 1.78 -29.37
N ASP A 121 -23.17 1.13 -30.40
CA ASP A 121 -22.31 1.81 -31.38
C ASP A 121 -23.07 2.94 -32.12
N PRO A 122 -22.61 4.21 -32.06
CA PRO A 122 -23.23 5.32 -32.77
C PRO A 122 -23.27 5.17 -34.30
N GLU A 123 -22.47 4.27 -34.89
CA GLU A 123 -22.58 3.91 -36.32
C GLU A 123 -23.63 2.82 -36.60
N ASN A 124 -24.25 2.25 -35.56
CA ASN A 124 -25.32 1.27 -35.66
C ASN A 124 -26.69 1.99 -35.61
N GLU A 125 -27.55 1.79 -36.63
CA GLU A 125 -28.88 2.40 -36.75
C GLU A 125 -29.84 2.07 -35.59
N HIS A 126 -29.46 1.16 -34.69
CA HIS A 126 -30.21 0.74 -33.52
C HIS A 126 -29.69 1.30 -32.18
N THR A 127 -28.93 2.40 -32.19
CA THR A 127 -28.27 2.96 -31.00
C THR A 127 -29.23 3.15 -29.83
N VAL A 128 -28.95 2.46 -28.72
CA VAL A 128 -29.81 2.43 -27.52
C VAL A 128 -29.50 3.56 -26.53
N LEU A 129 -28.28 4.11 -26.56
CA LEU A 129 -27.79 5.12 -25.63
C LEU A 129 -27.06 6.25 -26.34
N HIS A 130 -27.03 7.42 -25.69
CA HIS A 130 -26.23 8.54 -26.14
C HIS A 130 -24.74 8.14 -26.24
N LYS A 131 -24.01 8.60 -27.26
CA LYS A 131 -22.61 8.24 -27.54
C LYS A 131 -21.62 8.48 -26.37
N ASP A 132 -21.94 9.44 -25.51
CA ASP A 132 -21.12 9.80 -24.34
C ASP A 132 -21.53 9.05 -23.06
N SER A 133 -22.42 8.06 -23.18
CA SER A 133 -22.80 7.19 -22.07
C SER A 133 -21.70 6.18 -21.78
N PHE A 134 -21.60 5.76 -20.52
CA PHE A 134 -20.61 4.77 -20.09
C PHE A 134 -21.15 3.93 -18.95
N PHE A 135 -20.50 2.79 -18.77
CA PHE A 135 -20.84 1.78 -17.78
C PHE A 135 -19.89 1.87 -16.60
N VAL A 136 -20.43 1.68 -15.41
CA VAL A 136 -19.69 1.51 -14.17
C VAL A 136 -20.03 0.14 -13.62
N PHE A 137 -19.01 -0.70 -13.47
CA PHE A 137 -19.16 -2.02 -12.88
C PHE A 137 -18.50 -2.05 -11.49
N LEU A 138 -19.30 -2.35 -10.46
CA LEU A 138 -18.84 -2.46 -9.08
C LEU A 138 -18.37 -3.89 -8.79
N ALA A 139 -17.09 -4.16 -9.04
CA ALA A 139 -16.49 -5.47 -8.86
C ALA A 139 -16.21 -5.77 -7.37
N VAL A 140 -16.54 -6.98 -6.91
CA VAL A 140 -16.17 -7.45 -5.56
C VAL A 140 -14.81 -8.16 -5.55
N GLU A 141 -14.39 -8.57 -4.35
CA GLU A 141 -13.18 -9.35 -4.13
C GLU A 141 -13.17 -10.64 -4.97
N GLY A 142 -12.09 -10.85 -5.73
CA GLY A 142 -11.90 -12.04 -6.58
C GLY A 142 -12.38 -11.88 -8.04
N PHE A 143 -13.03 -10.77 -8.42
CA PHE A 143 -13.33 -10.51 -9.83
C PHE A 143 -12.03 -10.34 -10.65
N PRO A 144 -11.87 -11.01 -11.80
CA PRO A 144 -10.63 -11.04 -12.55
C PRO A 144 -10.52 -9.83 -13.51
N SER A 145 -10.45 -8.62 -12.96
CA SER A 145 -10.45 -7.38 -13.77
C SER A 145 -9.38 -7.35 -14.86
N GLN A 146 -8.20 -7.91 -14.58
CA GLN A 146 -7.10 -7.98 -15.55
C GLN A 146 -7.37 -8.98 -16.68
N GLU A 147 -8.02 -10.11 -16.38
CA GLU A 147 -8.42 -11.08 -17.40
C GLU A 147 -9.49 -10.45 -18.30
N LEU A 148 -10.47 -9.72 -17.74
CA LEU A 148 -11.48 -9.02 -18.53
C LEU A 148 -10.85 -8.08 -19.58
N MET A 149 -9.81 -7.34 -19.21
CA MET A 149 -9.09 -6.45 -20.12
C MET A 149 -8.32 -7.22 -21.21
N SER A 150 -7.85 -8.44 -20.94
CA SER A 150 -7.10 -9.25 -21.90
C SER A 150 -8.00 -10.14 -22.79
N LEU A 151 -9.28 -10.33 -22.41
CA LEU A 151 -10.24 -11.13 -23.18
C LEU A 151 -10.57 -10.56 -24.57
N SER A 152 -10.43 -9.24 -24.78
CA SER A 152 -10.56 -8.66 -26.12
C SER A 152 -9.76 -7.36 -26.28
N LEU A 153 -9.27 -7.11 -27.50
CA LEU A 153 -8.65 -5.82 -27.86
C LEU A 153 -9.62 -4.65 -27.61
N THR A 154 -10.91 -4.84 -27.87
CA THR A 154 -11.94 -3.84 -27.58
C THR A 154 -11.92 -3.45 -26.11
N TRP A 155 -11.93 -4.40 -25.19
CA TRP A 155 -11.89 -4.11 -23.75
C TRP A 155 -10.57 -3.52 -23.28
N ALA A 156 -9.45 -3.97 -23.84
CA ALA A 156 -8.15 -3.35 -23.57
C ALA A 156 -8.15 -1.84 -23.88
N HIS A 157 -8.87 -1.41 -24.91
CA HIS A 157 -8.97 -0.01 -25.33
C HIS A 157 -10.13 0.76 -24.68
N GLU A 158 -11.29 0.13 -24.48
CA GLU A 158 -12.53 0.77 -24.05
C GLU A 158 -12.74 0.75 -22.53
N SER A 159 -11.95 -0.03 -21.79
CA SER A 159 -12.09 -0.14 -20.33
C SER A 159 -11.01 0.59 -19.54
N ALA A 160 -11.36 0.98 -18.32
CA ALA A 160 -10.44 1.42 -17.28
C ALA A 160 -10.81 0.80 -15.94
N PHE A 161 -9.80 0.54 -15.12
CA PHE A 161 -9.94 -0.12 -13.83
C PHE A 161 -9.40 0.76 -12.70
N ILE A 162 -10.11 0.79 -11.58
CA ILE A 162 -9.64 1.34 -10.31
C ILE A 162 -9.96 0.36 -9.18
N ASP A 163 -8.99 0.17 -8.29
CA ASP A 163 -9.19 -0.56 -7.04
C ASP A 163 -9.30 0.45 -5.89
N CYS A 164 -10.51 0.61 -5.36
CA CYS A 164 -10.83 1.56 -4.28
C CYS A 164 -10.66 0.94 -2.89
N ARG A 165 -10.18 -0.30 -2.77
CA ARG A 165 -9.85 -0.88 -1.46
C ARG A 165 -8.69 -0.11 -0.85
N ASP A 166 -8.64 0.00 0.48
CA ASP A 166 -7.47 0.59 1.12
C ASP A 166 -6.21 -0.26 0.86
N PHE A 167 -5.04 0.38 0.82
CA PHE A 167 -3.77 -0.27 0.50
C PHE A 167 -3.53 -1.56 1.30
N ARG A 168 -3.81 -1.54 2.60
CA ARG A 168 -3.59 -2.71 3.46
C ARG A 168 -4.48 -3.88 3.05
N THR A 169 -5.75 -3.61 2.72
CA THR A 169 -6.67 -4.63 2.21
C THR A 169 -6.19 -5.22 0.89
N LYS A 170 -5.74 -4.39 -0.07
CA LYS A 170 -5.17 -4.88 -1.34
C LYS A 170 -4.01 -5.85 -1.10
N ILE A 171 -3.06 -5.47 -0.25
CA ILE A 171 -1.92 -6.33 0.09
C ILE A 171 -2.38 -7.61 0.79
N ILE A 172 -3.30 -7.53 1.76
CA ILE A 172 -3.76 -8.73 2.47
C ILE A 172 -4.38 -9.72 1.49
N THR A 173 -5.31 -9.29 0.65
CA THR A 173 -5.94 -10.15 -0.36
C THR A 173 -4.89 -10.77 -1.29
N HIS A 174 -3.98 -9.95 -1.82
CA HIS A 174 -2.88 -10.44 -2.67
C HIS A 174 -2.04 -11.49 -1.96
N MET A 175 -1.67 -11.28 -0.69
CA MET A 175 -0.87 -12.25 0.07
C MET A 175 -1.63 -13.55 0.34
N GLU A 176 -2.95 -13.50 0.50
CA GLU A 176 -3.77 -14.72 0.60
C GLU A 176 -3.75 -15.52 -0.71
N GLU A 177 -3.83 -14.82 -1.84
CA GLU A 177 -3.72 -15.43 -3.17
C GLU A 177 -2.32 -15.97 -3.44
N TYR A 178 -1.28 -15.19 -3.15
CA TYR A 178 0.11 -15.59 -3.28
C TYR A 178 0.41 -16.86 -2.46
N LYS A 179 -0.09 -16.93 -1.23
CA LYS A 179 0.03 -18.14 -0.40
C LYS A 179 -0.56 -19.37 -1.08
N LYS A 180 -1.75 -19.24 -1.66
CA LYS A 180 -2.47 -20.35 -2.31
C LYS A 180 -1.84 -20.73 -3.65
N LYS A 181 -1.62 -19.75 -4.54
CA LYS A 181 -1.21 -19.96 -5.93
C LYS A 181 0.29 -20.18 -6.07
N THR A 182 1.10 -19.42 -5.33
CA THR A 182 2.57 -19.43 -5.48
C THR A 182 3.25 -20.36 -4.49
N LEU A 183 2.82 -20.34 -3.21
CA LEU A 183 3.42 -21.20 -2.19
C LEU A 183 2.75 -22.59 -2.11
N ASN A 184 1.62 -22.79 -2.79
CA ASN A 184 0.79 -23.99 -2.70
C ASN A 184 0.40 -24.33 -1.24
N LEU A 185 0.22 -23.30 -0.41
CA LEU A 185 -0.16 -23.42 0.99
C LEU A 185 -1.61 -22.99 1.19
N ASN A 186 -2.42 -23.91 1.75
CA ASN A 186 -3.84 -23.69 1.96
C ASN A 186 -4.19 -23.54 3.45
N GLY A 187 -5.38 -22.99 3.69
CA GLY A 187 -5.97 -22.87 5.02
C GLY A 187 -5.71 -21.53 5.70
N LEU A 188 -6.60 -21.22 6.63
CA LEU A 188 -6.58 -19.99 7.41
C LEU A 188 -5.88 -20.20 8.74
N VAL A 189 -5.15 -19.19 9.22
CA VAL A 189 -4.56 -19.18 10.56
C VAL A 189 -5.49 -18.38 11.48
N ALA A 190 -5.91 -18.99 12.58
CA ALA A 190 -6.74 -18.34 13.58
C ALA A 190 -5.85 -17.57 14.57
N ILE A 191 -6.09 -16.27 14.70
CA ILE A 191 -5.51 -15.45 15.75
C ILE A 191 -6.68 -14.85 16.54
N LYS A 192 -6.80 -15.27 17.81
CA LYS A 192 -7.97 -14.99 18.65
C LYS A 192 -9.26 -15.47 17.93
N HIS A 193 -10.22 -14.59 17.67
CA HIS A 193 -11.51 -14.91 17.04
C HIS A 193 -11.54 -14.65 15.52
N ARG A 194 -10.41 -14.26 14.92
CA ARG A 194 -10.34 -13.95 13.49
C ARG A 194 -9.46 -14.97 12.75
N LYS A 195 -9.84 -15.28 11.53
CA LYS A 195 -9.12 -16.17 10.62
C LYS A 195 -8.48 -15.35 9.52
N TYR A 196 -7.21 -15.61 9.21
CA TYR A 196 -6.44 -14.87 8.22
C TYR A 196 -5.84 -15.81 7.19
N GLY A 197 -5.99 -15.51 5.91
CA GLY A 197 -5.40 -16.28 4.81
C GLY A 197 -3.97 -15.88 4.50
N HIS A 198 -3.59 -14.60 4.68
CA HIS A 198 -2.22 -14.11 4.43
C HIS A 198 -1.16 -14.51 5.47
N ILE A 199 -1.57 -15.21 6.53
CA ILE A 199 -0.68 -15.59 7.64
C ILE A 199 -0.23 -17.05 7.44
N LEU A 200 1.08 -17.30 7.57
CA LEU A 200 1.66 -18.65 7.53
C LEU A 200 1.52 -19.32 8.91
N ARG A 201 1.51 -20.66 8.95
CA ARG A 201 1.70 -21.34 10.23
C ARG A 201 3.14 -21.13 10.67
N GLU A 202 3.42 -21.12 11.97
CA GLU A 202 4.77 -20.87 12.47
C GLU A 202 5.81 -21.85 11.89
N ARG A 203 5.42 -23.12 11.71
CA ARG A 203 6.28 -24.13 11.07
C ARG A 203 6.57 -23.87 9.58
N ASP A 204 5.74 -23.06 8.92
CA ASP A 204 5.85 -22.75 7.48
C ASP A 204 6.50 -21.37 7.27
N TYR A 205 7.02 -20.71 8.32
CA TYR A 205 7.47 -19.31 8.25
C TYR A 205 8.60 -19.07 7.24
N GLU A 206 9.41 -20.09 6.98
CA GLU A 206 10.53 -20.03 6.04
C GLU A 206 10.08 -19.73 4.60
N HIS A 207 8.85 -20.11 4.23
CA HIS A 207 8.24 -19.76 2.94
C HIS A 207 7.98 -18.25 2.79
N ASN A 208 8.11 -17.47 3.86
CA ASN A 208 8.09 -16.01 3.76
C ASN A 208 9.40 -15.45 3.18
N PHE A 209 10.45 -16.26 3.08
CA PHE A 209 11.71 -15.86 2.49
C PHE A 209 11.82 -16.41 1.06
N SER A 210 12.57 -15.70 0.23
CA SER A 210 12.97 -16.28 -1.06
C SER A 210 13.94 -17.44 -0.83
N SER A 211 14.06 -18.34 -1.82
CA SER A 211 15.06 -19.42 -1.78
C SER A 211 16.50 -18.90 -1.63
N GLN A 212 16.78 -17.69 -2.12
CA GLN A 212 18.09 -17.06 -1.96
C GLN A 212 18.42 -16.71 -0.50
N VAL A 213 17.40 -16.56 0.35
CA VAL A 213 17.49 -16.15 1.75
C VAL A 213 17.24 -17.33 2.70
N SER A 214 16.22 -18.16 2.44
CA SER A 214 15.76 -19.25 3.33
C SER A 214 16.90 -20.15 3.77
N ASP A 215 17.68 -20.65 2.80
CA ASP A 215 18.76 -21.62 3.01
C ASP A 215 19.92 -21.05 3.85
N LYS A 216 19.93 -19.73 4.04
CA LYS A 216 20.99 -18.97 4.71
C LYS A 216 20.54 -18.37 6.03
N LEU A 217 19.27 -18.51 6.44
CA LEU A 217 18.75 -17.97 7.69
C LEU A 217 19.60 -18.35 8.90
N VAL A 218 20.03 -19.62 8.97
CA VAL A 218 20.80 -20.16 10.11
C VAL A 218 22.30 -19.90 10.00
N ASN A 219 22.83 -19.84 8.78
CA ASN A 219 24.27 -19.88 8.52
C ASN A 219 24.88 -18.52 8.17
N SER A 220 24.07 -17.54 7.77
CA SER A 220 24.55 -16.21 7.38
C SER A 220 24.97 -15.39 8.60
N LYS A 221 26.17 -14.77 8.56
CA LYS A 221 26.64 -13.83 9.58
C LYS A 221 25.67 -12.64 9.78
N PHE A 222 24.94 -12.28 8.73
CA PHE A 222 23.97 -11.17 8.76
C PHE A 222 22.60 -11.56 9.30
N LEU A 223 22.18 -12.83 9.12
CA LEU A 223 20.82 -13.28 9.45
C LEU A 223 20.75 -14.01 10.80
N LYS A 224 21.79 -14.76 11.16
CA LYS A 224 21.87 -15.50 12.43
C LYS A 224 21.59 -14.63 13.68
N PRO A 225 22.05 -13.37 13.76
CA PRO A 225 21.78 -12.52 14.93
C PRO A 225 20.36 -11.94 15.01
N ILE A 226 19.55 -12.10 13.96
CA ILE A 226 18.22 -11.48 13.88
C ILE A 226 17.27 -12.10 14.91
N LYS A 227 16.70 -11.25 15.77
CA LYS A 227 15.55 -11.61 16.60
C LYS A 227 14.25 -11.32 15.83
N TRP A 228 13.69 -12.36 15.25
CA TRP A 228 12.44 -12.27 14.50
C TRP A 228 11.27 -11.80 15.38
N ASN A 229 10.48 -10.88 14.84
CA ASN A 229 9.22 -10.47 15.46
C ASN A 229 8.26 -11.67 15.45
N ARG A 230 7.38 -11.75 16.47
CA ARG A 230 6.30 -12.75 16.50
C ARG A 230 5.42 -12.73 15.26
N PHE A 231 5.36 -11.62 14.52
CA PHE A 231 4.59 -11.48 13.27
C PHE A 231 5.42 -11.72 11.99
N SER A 232 6.66 -12.22 12.10
CA SER A 232 7.50 -12.55 10.94
C SER A 232 6.88 -13.63 10.04
N HIS A 233 5.97 -14.45 10.55
CA HIS A 233 5.22 -15.43 9.76
C HIS A 233 4.02 -14.84 8.99
N HIS A 234 3.78 -13.52 9.08
CA HIS A 234 2.81 -12.83 8.25
C HIS A 234 3.47 -12.48 6.90
N LEU A 235 2.83 -12.83 5.78
CA LEU A 235 3.41 -12.60 4.45
C LEU A 235 3.63 -11.12 4.11
N ASN A 236 2.89 -10.22 4.77
CA ASN A 236 3.03 -8.77 4.67
C ASN A 236 3.95 -8.15 5.75
N SER A 237 4.84 -8.93 6.37
CA SER A 237 5.81 -8.44 7.35
C SER A 237 6.87 -7.55 6.70
N SER A 238 6.93 -6.27 7.09
CA SER A 238 7.96 -5.30 6.67
C SER A 238 9.37 -5.71 7.07
N GLN A 239 9.53 -6.35 8.23
CA GLN A 239 10.80 -6.94 8.67
C GLN A 239 11.30 -8.01 7.69
N VAL A 240 10.44 -8.94 7.28
CA VAL A 240 10.82 -10.00 6.33
C VAL A 240 11.04 -9.43 4.93
N MET A 241 10.19 -8.48 4.52
CA MET A 241 10.38 -7.74 3.27
C MET A 241 11.74 -7.04 3.22
N THR A 242 12.18 -6.40 4.30
CA THR A 242 13.49 -5.75 4.40
C THR A 242 14.63 -6.75 4.21
N VAL A 243 14.52 -7.92 4.82
CA VAL A 243 15.55 -8.97 4.68
C VAL A 243 15.58 -9.53 3.26
N ASN A 244 14.41 -9.84 2.69
CA ASN A 244 14.31 -10.25 1.28
C ASN A 244 14.83 -9.17 0.33
N PHE A 245 14.70 -7.90 0.70
CA PHE A 245 15.21 -6.79 -0.09
C PHE A 245 16.74 -6.65 0.01
N PHE A 246 17.32 -6.46 1.19
CA PHE A 246 18.76 -6.14 1.29
C PHE A 246 19.67 -7.36 1.22
N TYR A 247 19.22 -8.56 1.63
CA TYR A 247 20.12 -9.71 1.70
C TYR A 247 20.72 -10.10 0.34
N PRO A 248 19.95 -10.15 -0.77
CA PRO A 248 20.53 -10.37 -2.09
C PRO A 248 21.56 -9.30 -2.46
N LEU A 249 21.28 -8.00 -2.24
CA LEU A 249 22.27 -6.93 -2.51
C LEU A 249 23.59 -7.17 -1.76
N ILE A 250 23.53 -7.56 -0.49
CA ILE A 250 24.72 -7.83 0.32
C ILE A 250 25.47 -9.04 -0.22
N ARG A 251 24.74 -10.12 -0.50
CA ARG A 251 25.31 -11.40 -0.95
C ARG A 251 26.04 -11.27 -2.28
N TYR A 252 25.47 -10.51 -3.21
CA TYR A 252 26.00 -10.32 -4.56
C TYR A 252 26.83 -9.03 -4.72
N ARG A 253 27.04 -8.26 -3.64
CA ARG A 253 27.81 -7.00 -3.63
C ARG A 253 27.25 -5.97 -4.62
N GLU A 254 25.94 -5.77 -4.54
CA GLU A 254 25.17 -4.81 -5.35
C GLU A 254 24.52 -3.73 -4.47
N LEU A 255 24.97 -3.59 -3.22
CA LEU A 255 24.39 -2.63 -2.27
C LEU A 255 24.69 -1.18 -2.67
N GLU A 256 25.75 -0.94 -3.45
CA GLU A 256 26.04 0.36 -4.06
C GLU A 256 24.89 0.85 -4.96
N ALA A 257 24.16 -0.04 -5.63
CA ALA A 257 23.02 0.33 -6.47
C ALA A 257 21.88 0.94 -5.62
N PHE A 258 21.66 0.46 -4.41
CA PHE A 258 20.71 1.06 -3.47
C PHE A 258 21.20 2.44 -3.00
N LEU A 259 22.47 2.57 -2.63
CA LEU A 259 23.05 3.84 -2.17
C LEU A 259 23.01 4.92 -3.25
N ALA A 260 23.22 4.57 -4.52
CA ALA A 260 23.10 5.52 -5.63
C ALA A 260 21.69 6.15 -5.71
N MET A 261 20.65 5.44 -5.28
CA MET A 261 19.27 5.94 -5.29
C MET A 261 18.95 6.88 -4.12
N THR A 262 19.76 6.91 -3.06
CA THR A 262 19.48 7.75 -1.89
C THR A 262 19.98 9.19 -2.05
N GLY A 263 20.81 9.47 -3.06
CA GLY A 263 21.44 10.79 -3.24
C GLY A 263 22.55 11.08 -2.22
N ILE A 264 23.09 10.04 -1.57
CA ILE A 264 24.27 10.18 -0.70
C ILE A 264 25.52 10.20 -1.61
N GLU A 265 25.75 11.37 -2.23
CA GLU A 265 26.69 11.56 -3.36
C GLU A 265 28.17 11.36 -3.01
N ASP A 266 28.57 11.53 -1.75
CA ASP A 266 29.98 11.50 -1.36
C ASP A 266 30.53 10.09 -1.08
N GLU A 267 29.69 9.05 -0.99
CA GLU A 267 30.07 7.80 -0.34
C GLU A 267 29.28 6.57 -0.82
N ILE A 268 29.32 6.27 -2.13
CA ILE A 268 28.77 5.01 -2.67
C ILE A 268 29.49 3.78 -2.06
N ILE A 269 30.60 3.99 -1.35
CA ILE A 269 31.39 2.93 -0.73
C ILE A 269 31.04 2.80 0.76
N TYR A 270 30.48 1.65 1.12
CA TYR A 270 30.19 1.26 2.50
C TYR A 270 31.30 0.38 3.10
N ASP A 271 31.27 0.22 4.42
CA ASP A 271 32.09 -0.76 5.13
C ASP A 271 31.34 -2.11 5.22
N PRO A 272 31.79 -3.15 4.50
CA PRO A 272 31.10 -4.44 4.46
C PRO A 272 31.09 -5.20 5.79
N GLU A 273 31.96 -4.83 6.74
CA GLU A 273 31.96 -5.42 8.07
C GLU A 273 30.94 -4.78 9.02
N HIS A 274 30.36 -3.64 8.64
CA HIS A 274 29.41 -2.89 9.45
C HIS A 274 28.02 -2.83 8.81
N LEU A 275 27.53 -3.98 8.35
CA LEU A 275 26.15 -4.17 7.87
C LEU A 275 25.35 -4.96 8.89
N GLN A 276 24.14 -4.49 9.23
CA GLN A 276 23.31 -5.16 10.23
C GLN A 276 21.81 -5.01 9.92
N PHE A 277 21.10 -6.13 9.96
CA PHE A 277 19.64 -6.15 10.02
C PHE A 277 19.18 -5.93 11.46
N LEU A 278 18.06 -5.21 11.62
CA LEU A 278 17.46 -4.93 12.93
C LEU A 278 18.47 -4.32 13.92
N LYS A 279 19.19 -3.29 13.48
CA LYS A 279 20.18 -2.61 14.32
C LYS A 279 19.48 -1.99 15.52
N VAL A 280 19.81 -2.49 16.71
CA VAL A 280 19.32 -1.95 17.98
C VAL A 280 20.07 -0.65 18.30
N CYS A 281 19.35 0.36 18.79
CA CYS A 281 19.93 1.58 19.35
C CYS A 281 20.58 1.25 20.70
N GLU A 282 21.89 1.07 20.72
CA GLU A 282 22.62 0.67 21.93
C GLU A 282 22.64 1.79 22.98
N GLU A 283 22.55 3.04 22.52
CA GLU A 283 22.51 4.26 23.34
C GLU A 283 21.25 4.37 24.21
N GLU A 284 20.19 3.62 23.91
CA GLU A 284 19.01 3.58 24.78
C GLU A 284 19.33 2.82 26.07
N ILE A 285 19.40 3.55 27.19
CA ILE A 285 19.54 2.99 28.54
C ILE A 285 18.14 2.94 29.17
N SER A 286 17.38 1.89 28.86
CA SER A 286 16.09 1.63 29.49
C SER A 286 15.89 0.13 29.76
N GLY A 287 15.05 -0.19 30.75
CA GLY A 287 14.60 -1.57 31.01
C GLY A 287 13.58 -2.08 29.98
N GLU A 288 13.13 -1.21 29.08
CA GLU A 288 12.12 -1.49 28.06
C GLU A 288 12.74 -1.98 26.74
N LYS A 289 11.88 -2.41 25.81
CA LYS A 289 12.33 -2.83 24.47
C LYS A 289 12.99 -1.64 23.75
N LYS A 290 14.26 -1.82 23.38
CA LYS A 290 15.02 -0.81 22.63
C LYS A 290 14.48 -0.56 21.22
N THR A 291 14.66 0.66 20.72
CA THR A 291 14.40 1.00 19.31
C THR A 291 15.36 0.24 18.42
N TYR A 292 14.87 -0.15 17.25
CA TYR A 292 15.66 -0.80 16.22
C TYR A 292 15.30 -0.23 14.85
N PHE A 293 16.28 -0.21 13.97
CA PHE A 293 16.17 0.14 12.56
C PHE A 293 16.21 -1.12 11.71
N ASP A 294 15.40 -1.20 10.66
CA ASP A 294 15.20 -2.43 9.89
C ASP A 294 16.48 -2.86 9.17
N PHE A 295 17.26 -1.89 8.70
CA PHE A 295 18.60 -2.10 8.18
C PHE A 295 19.56 -0.97 8.58
N TYR A 296 20.84 -1.29 8.68
CA TYR A 296 21.90 -0.36 9.04
C TYR A 296 23.15 -0.65 8.22
N MET A 297 23.83 0.41 7.81
CA MET A 297 25.18 0.36 7.28
C MET A 297 26.03 1.53 7.78
N LYS A 298 27.34 1.31 7.87
CA LYS A 298 28.32 2.38 8.06
C LYS A 298 29.02 2.66 6.73
N LEU A 299 29.12 3.93 6.37
CA LEU A 299 29.84 4.39 5.20
C LEU A 299 31.34 4.53 5.51
N LYS A 300 32.18 4.57 4.47
CA LYS A 300 33.64 4.68 4.68
C LYS A 300 34.09 5.96 5.37
N SER A 301 33.36 7.08 5.28
CA SER A 301 33.69 8.27 6.08
C SER A 301 33.46 8.09 7.58
N GLY A 302 32.71 7.05 7.96
CA GLY A 302 32.24 6.84 9.32
C GLY A 302 30.78 7.23 9.54
N ARG A 303 30.14 7.91 8.58
CA ARG A 303 28.71 8.24 8.63
C ARG A 303 27.85 6.98 8.67
N LYS A 304 26.67 7.11 9.28
CA LYS A 304 25.75 5.99 9.53
C LYS A 304 24.49 6.15 8.70
N VAL A 305 24.07 5.10 8.02
CA VAL A 305 22.78 5.07 7.31
C VAL A 305 21.86 4.08 8.02
N TYR A 306 20.77 4.61 8.54
CA TYR A 306 19.68 3.84 9.12
C TYR A 306 18.53 3.77 8.13
N VAL A 307 17.91 2.59 8.00
CA VAL A 307 16.75 2.39 7.13
C VAL A 307 15.57 1.95 7.98
N GLU A 308 14.44 2.63 7.82
CA GLU A 308 13.14 2.17 8.29
C GLU A 308 12.25 1.80 7.09
N ALA A 309 11.84 0.55 7.05
CA ALA A 309 10.98 -0.01 6.02
C ALA A 309 9.53 -0.03 6.51
N LYS A 310 8.66 0.76 5.89
CA LYS A 310 7.22 0.67 6.07
C LYS A 310 6.59 -0.02 4.88
N TYR A 311 5.48 -0.70 5.11
CA TYR A 311 4.71 -1.40 4.12
C TYR A 311 3.21 -1.24 4.41
N THR A 312 2.60 -2.18 5.13
CA THR A 312 1.13 -2.18 5.42
C THR A 312 0.75 -1.53 6.75
N GLU A 313 1.72 -0.96 7.47
CA GLU A 313 1.47 -0.18 8.65
C GLU A 313 0.62 1.05 8.31
N GLY A 314 -0.35 1.36 9.17
CA GLY A 314 -1.03 2.66 9.12
C GLY A 314 -0.15 3.77 9.68
N VAL A 315 -0.53 5.02 9.44
CA VAL A 315 0.21 6.22 9.90
C VAL A 315 0.15 6.39 11.42
N TYR A 316 -0.92 5.90 12.04
CA TYR A 316 -1.25 6.26 13.42
C TYR A 316 -0.72 5.22 14.40
N GLY A 317 0.50 5.44 14.85
CA GLY A 317 0.98 4.91 16.13
C GLY A 317 0.76 5.94 17.22
N LYS A 318 -0.48 6.35 17.50
CA LYS A 318 -0.73 7.17 18.70
C LYS A 318 -0.48 6.30 19.92
N SER A 319 0.32 6.82 20.82
CA SER A 319 0.94 6.00 21.84
C SER A 319 0.79 6.65 23.20
N ASN A 320 -0.36 6.41 23.85
CA ASN A 320 -0.66 7.00 25.17
C ASN A 320 -0.64 5.96 26.31
N SER A 321 -0.03 4.79 26.09
CA SER A 321 0.09 3.82 27.19
C SER A 321 1.16 4.28 28.19
N LYS A 322 0.98 3.90 29.45
CA LYS A 322 1.91 4.21 30.54
C LYS A 322 3.35 3.83 30.19
N SER A 323 3.57 2.68 29.55
CA SER A 323 4.89 2.21 29.10
C SER A 323 5.56 3.17 28.10
N HIS A 324 4.80 3.75 27.17
CA HIS A 324 5.35 4.65 26.17
C HIS A 324 5.63 6.04 26.75
N LEU A 325 4.81 6.50 27.70
CA LEU A 325 5.09 7.72 28.45
C LEU A 325 6.37 7.57 29.28
N THR A 326 6.53 6.44 29.99
CA THR A 326 7.78 6.14 30.70
C THR A 326 8.96 6.14 29.74
N LYS A 327 8.86 5.44 28.60
CA LYS A 327 9.93 5.41 27.60
C LYS A 327 10.22 6.80 27.01
N TYR A 328 9.21 7.64 26.82
CA TYR A 328 9.39 9.02 26.40
C TYR A 328 10.24 9.79 27.40
N ASN A 329 9.83 9.84 28.67
CA ASN A 329 10.54 10.58 29.72
C ASN A 329 11.97 10.08 29.94
N GLU A 330 12.18 8.76 29.92
CA GLU A 330 13.49 8.17 30.24
C GLU A 330 14.48 8.18 29.06
N VAL A 331 13.98 8.09 27.82
CA VAL A 331 14.83 7.88 26.64
C VAL A 331 14.69 9.01 25.62
N PHE A 332 13.47 9.31 25.20
CA PHE A 332 13.27 10.17 24.04
C PHE A 332 13.31 11.66 24.39
N GLU A 333 12.81 12.07 25.55
CA GLU A 333 12.85 13.47 25.98
C GLU A 333 14.29 14.02 26.04
N PRO A 334 15.27 13.33 26.66
CA PRO A 334 16.67 13.78 26.61
C PRO A 334 17.21 13.87 25.18
N LEU A 335 16.95 12.85 24.34
CA LEU A 335 17.41 12.82 22.95
C LEU A 335 16.84 13.95 22.10
N LEU A 336 15.57 14.30 22.31
CA LEU A 336 14.91 15.39 21.60
C LEU A 336 15.46 16.74 22.04
N LYS A 337 15.67 16.96 23.34
CA LYS A 337 16.27 18.19 23.87
C LYS A 337 17.64 18.46 23.24
N ASP A 338 18.45 17.43 23.09
CA ASP A 338 19.79 17.52 22.49
C ASP A 338 19.77 17.53 20.96
N SER A 339 18.62 17.27 20.32
CA SER A 339 18.53 17.18 18.87
C SER A 339 18.59 18.58 18.24
N ILE A 340 19.60 18.77 17.39
CA ILE A 340 19.73 19.97 16.55
C ILE A 340 19.04 19.81 15.18
N LEU A 341 18.49 18.63 14.90
CA LEU A 341 17.91 18.29 13.59
C LEU A 341 16.40 18.53 13.56
N ILE A 342 15.75 18.53 14.71
CA ILE A 342 14.31 18.70 14.85
C ILE A 342 14.07 20.12 15.37
N LYS A 343 13.11 20.85 14.80
CA LYS A 343 12.76 22.19 15.28
C LYS A 343 12.09 22.12 16.66
N ASP A 344 12.31 23.16 17.46
CA ASP A 344 11.91 23.17 18.88
C ASP A 344 10.41 23.00 19.10
N GLU A 345 9.56 23.54 18.23
CA GLU A 345 8.09 23.43 18.34
C GLU A 345 7.57 21.98 18.22
N PHE A 346 8.39 21.05 17.70
CA PHE A 346 8.04 19.64 17.52
C PHE A 346 8.67 18.71 18.58
N LYS A 347 9.39 19.26 19.56
CA LYS A 347 10.03 18.48 20.65
C LYS A 347 9.13 18.26 21.87
N THR A 348 7.82 18.39 21.71
CA THR A 348 6.86 18.23 22.81
C THR A 348 6.45 16.77 23.00
N GLU A 349 6.09 16.41 24.23
CA GLU A 349 5.57 15.08 24.56
C GLU A 349 4.33 14.75 23.73
N GLU A 350 3.37 15.69 23.67
CA GLU A 350 2.12 15.50 22.95
C GLU A 350 2.37 15.18 21.47
N PHE A 351 3.23 15.96 20.82
CA PHE A 351 3.59 15.75 19.43
C PHE A 351 4.34 14.43 19.23
N PHE A 352 5.28 14.12 20.13
CA PHE A 352 6.03 12.86 20.07
C PHE A 352 5.12 11.64 20.19
N LEU A 353 4.22 11.61 21.18
CA LEU A 353 3.32 10.47 21.42
C LEU A 353 2.25 10.34 20.32
N GLU A 354 1.85 11.44 19.69
CA GLU A 354 0.97 11.41 18.51
C GLU A 354 1.68 10.84 17.28
N HIS A 355 2.99 11.05 17.16
CA HIS A 355 3.80 10.65 16.00
C HIS A 355 4.89 9.64 16.34
N TYR A 356 4.66 8.82 17.37
CA TYR A 356 5.65 7.94 17.99
C TYR A 356 6.42 7.08 16.99
N ASN A 357 5.72 6.47 16.03
CA ASN A 357 6.31 5.56 15.05
C ASN A 357 7.43 6.19 14.21
N PHE A 358 7.33 7.50 13.92
CA PHE A 358 8.34 8.25 13.17
C PHE A 358 9.32 8.96 14.10
N MET A 359 8.81 9.61 15.14
CA MET A 359 9.63 10.42 16.03
C MET A 359 10.67 9.60 16.79
N ARG A 360 10.40 8.33 17.10
CA ARG A 360 11.40 7.44 17.71
C ARG A 360 12.66 7.27 16.85
N GLY A 361 12.53 7.23 15.53
CA GLY A 361 13.67 7.12 14.61
C GLY A 361 14.41 8.45 14.49
N LEU A 362 13.65 9.55 14.35
CA LEU A 362 14.18 10.91 14.27
C LEU A 362 14.96 11.32 15.52
N ALA A 363 14.50 10.91 16.71
CA ALA A 363 15.16 11.22 17.98
C ALA A 363 16.60 10.67 18.07
N HIS A 364 16.94 9.64 17.29
CA HIS A 364 18.30 9.08 17.25
C HIS A 364 19.19 9.71 16.18
N MET A 365 18.66 10.59 15.32
CA MET A 365 19.47 11.21 14.29
C MET A 365 20.46 12.22 14.89
N LYS A 366 21.65 12.25 14.30
CA LYS A 366 22.77 13.15 14.61
C LYS A 366 23.37 13.70 13.31
N LYS A 367 24.30 14.65 13.41
CA LYS A 367 24.96 15.29 12.26
C LYS A 367 25.61 14.30 11.27
N ASP A 368 26.06 13.15 11.75
CA ASP A 368 26.76 12.12 10.97
C ASP A 368 25.84 10.98 10.52
N THR A 369 24.52 11.12 10.69
CA THR A 369 23.54 10.07 10.37
C THR A 369 22.66 10.44 9.18
N TYR A 370 22.25 9.44 8.43
CA TYR A 370 21.15 9.48 7.48
C TYR A 370 20.05 8.54 7.96
N LEU A 371 18.80 8.95 7.76
CA LEU A 371 17.62 8.13 7.97
C LEU A 371 16.86 8.00 6.65
N VAL A 372 16.92 6.82 6.05
CA VAL A 372 16.15 6.46 4.86
C VAL A 372 14.83 5.84 5.32
N VAL A 373 13.71 6.39 4.86
CA VAL A 373 12.37 5.87 5.18
C VAL A 373 11.71 5.40 3.90
N LEU A 374 11.53 4.08 3.77
CA LEU A 374 10.92 3.46 2.61
C LEU A 374 9.43 3.24 2.86
N TYR A 375 8.57 3.66 1.92
CA TYR A 375 7.12 3.48 2.01
C TYR A 375 6.49 3.21 0.63
N PRO A 376 5.34 2.52 0.55
CA PRO A 376 4.69 2.23 -0.73
C PRO A 376 4.04 3.47 -1.33
N ARG A 377 3.99 3.54 -2.67
CA ARG A 377 3.38 4.65 -3.42
C ARG A 377 1.91 4.85 -3.04
N GLU A 378 1.16 3.76 -2.94
CA GLU A 378 -0.28 3.75 -2.65
C GLU A 378 -0.60 3.94 -1.16
N ASN A 379 0.39 3.88 -0.26
CA ASN A 379 0.18 4.22 1.15
C ASN A 379 0.32 5.73 1.35
N TRP A 380 -0.62 6.50 0.78
CA TRP A 380 -0.55 7.97 0.72
C TRP A 380 -0.40 8.62 2.09
N ALA A 381 -1.06 8.06 3.09
CA ALA A 381 -1.04 8.62 4.43
C ALA A 381 0.39 8.54 5.03
N LEU A 382 1.15 7.46 4.77
CA LEU A 382 2.57 7.39 5.16
C LEU A 382 3.42 8.37 4.34
N ARG A 383 3.16 8.45 3.03
CA ARG A 383 3.87 9.37 2.12
C ARG A 383 3.72 10.83 2.55
N GLU A 384 2.49 11.28 2.74
CA GLU A 384 2.19 12.65 3.18
C GLU A 384 2.89 12.95 4.51
N ARG A 385 2.88 12.00 5.45
CA ARG A 385 3.56 12.16 6.73
C ARG A 385 5.08 12.25 6.58
N ALA A 386 5.69 11.38 5.78
CA ALA A 386 7.12 11.38 5.55
C ALA A 386 7.58 12.69 4.89
N LEU A 387 6.83 13.19 3.90
CA LEU A 387 7.11 14.50 3.28
C LEU A 387 6.89 15.65 4.26
N TYR A 388 5.81 15.62 5.04
CA TYR A 388 5.55 16.63 6.08
C TYR A 388 6.70 16.70 7.09
N ILE A 389 7.25 15.56 7.52
CA ILE A 389 8.42 15.50 8.41
C ILE A 389 9.61 16.21 7.77
N LYS A 390 9.95 15.87 6.52
CA LYS A 390 11.10 16.47 5.82
C LYS A 390 10.95 18.00 5.70
N ASP A 391 9.76 18.46 5.32
CA ASP A 391 9.55 19.86 4.96
C ASP A 391 9.29 20.75 6.19
N ASN A 392 8.64 20.22 7.22
CA ASN A 392 8.12 21.03 8.32
C ASN A 392 8.83 20.78 9.65
N ILE A 393 9.24 19.54 9.94
CA ILE A 393 9.76 19.16 11.28
C ILE A 393 11.29 19.23 11.34
N ILE A 394 11.95 18.84 10.25
CA ILE A 394 13.40 18.82 10.21
C ILE A 394 13.93 20.22 9.91
N GLU A 395 14.98 20.59 10.63
CA GLU A 395 15.70 21.84 10.44
C GLU A 395 16.28 21.93 9.03
N GLY A 396 16.16 23.12 8.41
CA GLY A 396 16.42 23.31 6.97
C GLY A 396 17.80 22.81 6.53
N THR A 397 18.83 23.04 7.36
CA THR A 397 20.23 22.63 7.11
C THR A 397 20.46 21.12 7.14
N TYR A 398 19.52 20.35 7.71
CA TYR A 398 19.65 18.89 7.90
C TYR A 398 18.62 18.09 7.10
N ARG A 399 17.81 18.74 6.25
CA ARG A 399 16.74 18.08 5.48
C ARG A 399 17.20 16.91 4.62
N GLU A 400 18.40 16.99 4.04
CA GLU A 400 18.95 15.89 3.22
C GLU A 400 19.43 14.69 4.04
N GLN A 401 19.47 14.78 5.37
CA GLN A 401 19.74 13.63 6.23
C GLN A 401 18.53 12.73 6.40
N TYR A 402 17.33 13.21 6.08
CA TYR A 402 16.10 12.43 6.09
C TYR A 402 15.62 12.20 4.66
N ILE A 403 15.60 10.93 4.26
CA ILE A 403 15.45 10.54 2.86
C ILE A 403 14.17 9.71 2.75
N PRO A 404 13.00 10.35 2.57
CA PRO A 404 11.75 9.66 2.31
C PRO A 404 11.75 9.12 0.88
N MET A 405 11.59 7.81 0.71
CA MET A 405 11.65 7.14 -0.59
C MET A 405 10.45 6.23 -0.82
N VAL A 406 9.94 6.26 -2.05
CA VAL A 406 8.90 5.35 -2.51
C VAL A 406 9.53 4.01 -2.90
N TRP A 407 9.02 2.89 -2.36
CA TRP A 407 9.54 1.55 -2.65
C TRP A 407 9.61 1.25 -4.16
N GLU A 408 8.54 1.55 -4.87
CA GLU A 408 8.37 1.25 -6.30
C GLU A 408 9.38 2.05 -7.15
N GLU A 409 9.60 3.33 -6.84
CA GLU A 409 10.59 4.18 -7.52
C GLU A 409 12.02 3.71 -7.23
N MET A 410 12.28 3.37 -5.97
CA MET A 410 13.56 2.81 -5.55
C MET A 410 13.84 1.49 -6.27
N LEU A 411 12.86 0.59 -6.38
CA LEU A 411 13.00 -0.68 -7.10
C LEU A 411 13.27 -0.47 -8.59
N GLU A 412 12.53 0.44 -9.25
CA GLU A 412 12.75 0.76 -10.67
C GLU A 412 14.14 1.30 -10.94
N GLY A 413 14.66 2.17 -10.08
CA GLY A 413 16.02 2.68 -10.17
C GLY A 413 17.08 1.63 -9.85
N LEU A 414 16.88 0.86 -8.77
CA LEU A 414 17.75 -0.21 -8.34
C LEU A 414 17.96 -1.26 -9.45
N ILE A 415 16.88 -1.72 -10.08
CA ILE A 415 16.94 -2.75 -11.13
C ILE A 415 17.77 -2.28 -12.33
N LYS A 416 17.74 -0.98 -12.65
CA LYS A 416 18.58 -0.38 -13.70
C LYS A 416 20.05 -0.25 -13.29
N GLY A 417 20.31 -0.13 -11.98
CA GLY A 417 21.65 0.07 -11.41
C GLY A 417 22.39 -1.22 -11.02
N ILE A 418 21.66 -2.33 -10.83
CA ILE A 418 22.25 -3.66 -10.53
C ILE A 418 23.04 -4.17 -11.74
N LYS A 419 24.23 -4.71 -11.50
CA LYS A 419 25.08 -5.28 -12.56
C LYS A 419 24.81 -6.76 -12.80
N ASP A 420 24.52 -7.53 -11.76
CA ASP A 420 24.17 -8.95 -11.87
C ASP A 420 22.71 -9.15 -12.33
N ASN A 421 22.53 -9.68 -13.55
CA ASN A 421 21.22 -9.96 -14.13
C ASN A 421 20.35 -10.90 -13.28
N ASN A 422 20.93 -11.86 -12.55
CA ASN A 422 20.15 -12.74 -11.68
C ASN A 422 19.55 -11.98 -10.50
N VAL A 423 20.28 -10.99 -9.99
CA VAL A 423 19.83 -10.12 -8.91
C VAL A 423 18.75 -9.17 -9.44
N ALA A 424 18.93 -8.61 -10.63
CA ALA A 424 17.91 -7.81 -11.29
C ALA A 424 16.60 -8.61 -11.51
N TRP A 425 16.70 -9.84 -12.02
CA TRP A 425 15.55 -10.75 -12.20
C TRP A 425 14.90 -11.15 -10.89
N TYR A 426 15.67 -11.28 -9.80
CA TYR A 426 15.11 -11.52 -8.48
C TYR A 426 14.17 -10.38 -8.06
N TYR A 427 14.57 -9.13 -8.23
CA TYR A 427 13.72 -7.99 -7.88
C TYR A 427 12.55 -7.84 -8.85
N GLU A 428 12.80 -7.97 -10.16
CA GLU A 428 11.77 -7.79 -11.19
C GLU A 428 10.71 -8.89 -11.16
N GLY A 429 11.12 -10.15 -10.98
CA GLY A 429 10.21 -11.28 -10.88
C GLY A 429 9.70 -11.43 -9.45
N TRP A 430 10.51 -12.02 -8.59
CA TRP A 430 10.06 -12.52 -7.30
C TRP A 430 9.66 -11.42 -6.31
N PHE A 431 10.49 -10.38 -6.15
CA PHE A 431 10.22 -9.35 -5.13
C PHE A 431 9.00 -8.50 -5.48
N LYS A 432 8.91 -8.02 -6.72
CA LYS A 432 7.73 -7.30 -7.22
C LYS A 432 6.48 -8.17 -7.23
N ASP A 433 6.57 -9.42 -7.70
CA ASP A 433 5.42 -10.34 -7.68
C ASP A 433 4.84 -10.51 -6.30
N LYS A 434 5.70 -10.63 -5.28
CA LYS A 434 5.25 -10.82 -3.91
C LYS A 434 4.72 -9.55 -3.26
N TYR A 435 5.36 -8.39 -3.47
CA TYR A 435 5.08 -7.20 -2.65
C TYR A 435 4.37 -6.06 -3.40
N PHE A 436 4.32 -6.07 -4.73
CA PHE A 436 3.86 -4.90 -5.50
C PHE A 436 2.99 -5.19 -6.72
N ARG A 437 2.79 -6.45 -7.13
CA ARG A 437 1.90 -6.84 -8.25
C ARG A 437 0.59 -7.46 -7.73
N TYR A 438 -0.23 -6.62 -7.09
CA TYR A 438 -1.50 -7.01 -6.45
C TYR A 438 -2.76 -6.61 -7.24
#